data_AF-A0A2G9FXC2-F1
#
_entry.id   AF-A0A2G9FXC2-F1
#
_cell.length_a   1.000
_cell.length_b   1.000
_cell.length_c   1.000
_cell.angle_alpha   90.00
_cell.angle_beta   90.00
_cell.angle_gamma   90.00
#
_symmetry.space_group_name_H-M   'P 1'
#
loop_
_entity.id
_entity.type
_entity.pdbx_description
1 polymer ?
#
loop_
_entity_poly.entity_id
_entity_poly.type
_entity_poly.pdbx_seq_one_letter_code
_entity_poly.pdbx_strand_id
1 'polypeptide(L)' 'MAGQSRKWMILVATIWIQAFTGTNFDFSAYSSEMKAVLGFSQVQLNYLATASDLGKAVGWSSGLALMWMPLW' A
#
# COMPACT_ATOMS: atom_id res chain seq x y z
N MET A 1 22.75 25.39 1.42
CA MET A 1 23.02 23.96 1.66
C MET A 1 21.82 23.20 2.25
N ALA A 2 21.03 23.78 3.16
CA ALA A 2 19.83 23.14 3.74
C ALA A 2 18.75 22.71 2.70
N GLY A 3 18.54 23.49 1.64
CA GLY A 3 17.56 23.17 0.60
C GLY A 3 17.88 21.92 -0.22
N GLN A 4 19.17 21.57 -0.39
CA GLN A 4 19.57 20.37 -1.13
C GLN A 4 19.42 19.11 -0.28
N SER A 5 19.80 19.17 1.01
CA SER A 5 19.58 18.07 1.96
C SER A 5 18.10 17.71 2.09
N ARG A 6 17.21 18.71 2.14
CA ARG A 6 15.75 18.50 2.20
C ARG A 6 15.20 17.75 0.97
N LYS A 7 15.69 18.04 -0.24
CA LYS A 7 15.27 17.34 -1.47
C LYS A 7 15.62 15.85 -1.42
N TRP A 8 16.84 15.53 -0.97
CA TRP A 8 17.28 14.14 -0.85
C TRP A 8 16.51 13.38 0.23
N MET A 9 16.19 14.02 1.36
CA MET A 9 15.34 13.41 2.38
C MET A 9 13.93 13.09 1.86
N ILE A 10 13.31 14.02 1.12
CA ILE A 10 12.01 13.80 0.48
C ILE A 10 12.09 12.63 -0.52
N LEU A 11 13.16 12.57 -1.32
CA LEU A 11 13.37 11.47 -2.26
C LEU A 11 13.47 10.12 -1.54
N VAL A 12 14.30 10.02 -0.51
CA VAL A 12 14.46 8.78 0.28
C VAL A 12 13.13 8.37 0.92
N ALA A 13 12.42 9.32 1.55
CA ALA A 13 11.11 9.05 2.13
C ALA A 13 10.10 8.54 1.08
N THR A 14 10.09 9.14 -0.11
CA THR A 14 9.19 8.76 -1.21
C THR A 14 9.53 7.37 -1.76
N ILE A 15 10.82 7.04 -1.92
CA ILE A 15 11.27 5.71 -2.32
C ILE A 15 10.85 4.66 -1.29
N TRP A 16 11.02 4.98 0.00
CA TRP A 16 10.68 4.04 1.07
C TRP A 16 9.19 3.74 1.12
N ILE A 17 8.35 4.76 0.99
CA ILE A 17 6.88 4.60 0.89
C ILE A 17 6.50 3.76 -0.33
N GLN A 18 7.12 4.00 -1.49
CA GLN A 18 6.84 3.22 -2.70
C GLN A 18 7.31 1.76 -2.60
N ALA A 19 8.44 1.51 -1.92
CA ALA A 19 8.95 0.15 -1.72
C ALA A 19 7.98 -0.72 -0.89
N PHE A 20 7.32 -0.15 0.11
CA PHE A 20 6.35 -0.87 0.95
C PHE A 20 4.94 -0.94 0.38
N THR A 21 4.53 0.04 -0.42
CA THR A 21 3.18 0.08 -1.02
C THR A 21 3.11 -0.57 -2.40
N GLY A 22 4.26 -0.75 -3.07
CA GLY A 22 4.36 -1.21 -4.45
C GLY A 22 4.49 -2.71 -4.66
N THR A 23 4.65 -3.53 -3.62
CA THR A 23 4.84 -4.98 -3.75
C THR A 23 3.51 -5.70 -3.99
N ASN A 24 3.06 -5.73 -5.24
CA ASN A 24 1.89 -6.52 -5.65
C ASN A 24 2.08 -8.05 -5.50
N PHE A 25 3.31 -8.50 -5.21
CA PHE A 25 3.65 -9.91 -5.08
C PHE A 25 3.27 -10.52 -3.73
N ASP A 26 3.08 -9.71 -2.68
CA ASP A 26 2.85 -10.21 -1.32
C ASP A 26 1.56 -11.02 -1.22
N PHE A 27 0.49 -10.53 -1.84
CA PHE A 27 -0.79 -11.25 -1.82
C PHE A 27 -0.68 -12.63 -2.49
N SER A 28 0.00 -12.71 -3.64
CA SER A 28 0.20 -13.99 -4.33
C SER A 28 1.08 -14.94 -3.50
N ALA A 29 2.11 -14.42 -2.83
CA ALA A 29 3.02 -15.21 -2.01
C ALA A 29 2.32 -15.83 -0.80
N TYR A 30 1.42 -15.09 -0.13
CA TYR A 30 0.71 -15.57 1.06
C TYR A 30 -0.63 -16.25 0.75
N SER A 31 -1.16 -16.13 -0.47
CA SER A 31 -2.48 -16.67 -0.83
C SER A 31 -2.60 -18.19 -0.62
N SER A 32 -1.53 -18.95 -0.87
CA SER A 32 -1.47 -20.40 -0.67
C SER A 32 -1.54 -20.77 0.82
N GLU A 33 -0.79 -20.06 1.66
CA GLU A 33 -0.84 -20.26 3.11
C GLU A 33 -2.16 -19.79 3.72
N MET A 34 -2.72 -18.67 3.26
CA MET A 34 -4.07 -18.23 3.66
C MET A 34 -5.12 -19.30 3.35
N LYS A 35 -5.03 -19.95 2.19
CA LYS A 35 -5.91 -21.07 1.83
C LYS A 35 -5.79 -22.23 2.82
N ALA A 36 -4.56 -22.60 3.17
CA ALA A 36 -4.26 -23.75 4.01
C ALA A 36 -4.59 -23.52 5.50
N VAL A 37 -4.25 -22.34 6.04
CA VAL A 37 -4.40 -22.03 7.47
C VAL A 37 -5.79 -21.51 7.80
N LEU A 38 -6.38 -20.66 6.95
CA LEU A 38 -7.69 -20.04 7.19
C LEU A 38 -8.85 -20.81 6.53
N GLY A 39 -8.55 -21.86 5.76
CA GLY A 39 -9.55 -22.65 5.04
C GLY A 39 -10.28 -21.86 3.94
N PHE A 40 -9.66 -20.81 3.39
CA PHE A 40 -10.29 -19.99 2.37
C PHE A 40 -10.54 -20.75 1.05
N SER A 41 -11.69 -20.51 0.44
CA SER A 41 -11.96 -20.91 -0.94
C SER A 41 -11.25 -19.98 -1.93
N GLN A 42 -11.06 -20.45 -3.18
CA GLN A 42 -10.45 -19.63 -4.24
C GLN A 42 -11.25 -18.33 -4.50
N VAL A 43 -12.57 -18.39 -4.34
CA VAL A 43 -13.46 -17.25 -4.50
C VAL A 43 -13.20 -16.19 -3.42
N GLN A 44 -13.04 -16.61 -2.16
CA GLN A 44 -12.68 -15.70 -1.06
C GLN A 44 -11.30 -15.06 -1.26
N LEU A 45 -10.32 -15.83 -1.73
CA LEU A 45 -9.01 -15.29 -2.07
C LEU A 45 -9.09 -14.25 -3.20
N ASN A 46 -9.91 -14.50 -4.23
CA ASN A 46 -10.11 -13.55 -5.33
C ASN A 46 -10.79 -12.25 -4.84
N TYR A 47 -11.77 -12.36 -3.94
CA TYR A 47 -12.36 -11.17 -3.32
C TYR A 47 -11.34 -10.39 -2.50
N LEU A 48 -10.47 -11.07 -1.76
CA LEU A 48 -9.43 -10.44 -0.95
C LEU A 48 -8.36 -9.76 -1.83
N ALA A 49 -7.96 -10.39 -2.92
CA ALA A 49 -7.09 -9.78 -3.94
C ALA A 49 -7.71 -8.49 -4.49
N THR A 50 -8.98 -8.58 -4.89
CA THR A 50 -9.73 -7.45 -5.44
C THR A 50 -9.86 -6.31 -4.43
N ALA A 51 -10.15 -6.63 -3.16
CA ALA A 51 -10.21 -5.65 -2.08
C ALA A 51 -8.86 -4.95 -1.84
N SER A 52 -7.76 -5.71 -1.88
CA SER A 52 -6.40 -5.16 -1.80
C SER A 52 -6.10 -4.18 -2.94
N ASP A 53 -6.40 -4.57 -4.18
CA ASP A 53 -6.12 -3.71 -5.35
C ASP A 53 -7.04 -2.49 -5.42
N LEU A 54 -8.29 -2.63 -4.99
CA LEU A 54 -9.20 -1.49 -4.78
C LEU A 54 -8.65 -0.52 -3.72
N GLY A 55 -8.12 -1.03 -2.61
CA GLY A 55 -7.46 -0.22 -1.58
C GLY A 55 -6.34 0.66 -2.14
N LYS A 56 -5.50 0.09 -3.02
CA LYS A 56 -4.45 0.83 -3.73
C LYS A 56 -5.04 1.88 -4.68
N ALA A 57 -6.09 1.51 -5.42
CA ALA A 57 -6.77 2.42 -6.34
C ALA A 57 -7.43 3.62 -5.64
N VAL A 58 -7.88 3.47 -4.39
CA VAL A 58 -8.43 4.59 -3.59
C VAL A 58 -7.38 5.28 -2.71
N GLY A 59 -6.13 4.82 -2.71
CA GLY A 59 -5.07 5.32 -1.82
C GLY A 59 -4.75 6.81 -1.99
N TRP A 60 -4.97 7.37 -3.18
CA TRP A 60 -4.82 8.82 -3.45
C TRP A 60 -5.76 9.70 -2.62
N SER A 61 -6.88 9.15 -2.15
CA SER A 61 -7.84 9.88 -1.31
C SER A 61 -7.24 10.34 0.02
N SER A 62 -6.20 9.66 0.52
CA SER A 62 -5.46 10.09 1.73
C SER A 62 -4.80 11.46 1.55
N GLY A 63 -4.32 11.78 0.35
CA GLY A 63 -3.76 13.09 0.01
C GLY A 63 -4.82 14.18 0.01
N LEU A 64 -6.04 13.88 -0.46
CA LEU A 64 -7.18 14.78 -0.32
C LEU A 64 -7.58 14.95 1.15
N ALA A 65 -7.66 13.85 1.90
CA ALA A 65 -8.04 13.89 3.31
C ALA A 65 -7.09 14.81 4.11
N LEU A 66 -5.78 14.78 3.83
CA LEU A 66 -4.82 15.69 4.46
C LEU A 66 -5.08 17.18 4.16
N MET A 67 -5.67 17.51 3.01
CA MET A 67 -6.02 18.89 2.66
C MET A 67 -7.22 19.42 3.47
N TRP A 68 -8.17 18.54 3.81
CA TRP A 68 -9.43 18.91 4.46
C TRP A 68 -9.46 18.60 5.97
N MET A 69 -8.67 17.62 6.42
CA MET A 69 -8.50 17.23 7.82
C MET A 69 -7.04 17.45 8.22
N PRO A 70 -6.70 18.69 8.58
CA PRO A 70 -5.34 18.99 8.95
C PRO A 70 -4.92 18.29 10.25
N LEU A 71 -3.69 17.77 10.27
CA LEU A 71 -3.14 16.98 11.36
C LEU A 71 -2.57 17.83 12.53
N TRP A 72 -2.99 19.10 12.65
CA TRP A 72 -2.54 20.02 13.71
C TRP A 72 -3.52 20.07 14.88
#